data_AF-A0A965RK96-F1
#
_entry.id   AF-A0A965RK96-F1
#
_cell.length_a   1.000
_cell.length_b   1.000
_cell.length_c   1.000
_cell.angle_alpha   90.00
_cell.angle_beta   90.00
_cell.angle_gamma   90.00
#
_symmetry.space_group_name_H-M   'P 1'
#
loop_
_entity.id
_entity.type
_entity.pdbx_description
1 polymer ?
#
loop_
_entity_poly.entity_id
_entity_poly.type
_entity_poly.pdbx_seq_one_letter_code
_entity_poly.pdbx_strand_id
1 'polypeptide(L)'
;MKTATAHKPRKTKPVPCIRCGGGGYVNSTVDGGVCYRCHGARRDPTVYDWTYPAGWTAEQIAAFLAEQDRKAAARQAKRDEKRKAGEAIAWAANVEACPALAGLAEIDPHGDLVTKARRYPMTEKQRAYAAVLLDRHRAAAAREQEAEARRAAGVTVPTGKQTVRGVVAGFKDQESRYGTVRKMIVRTAEGWAVYVSVPAGIDPARGDTVEFSATLERSDRDPLFGFGSRPTRARIVETNATE
;
A
#
# COMPACT_ATOMS: atom_id res chain seq x y z
N MET A 1 13.72 23.85 65.41
CA MET A 1 12.42 23.70 64.72
C MET A 1 12.60 22.74 63.55
N LYS A 2 11.96 21.57 63.57
CA LYS A 2 12.01 20.64 62.43
C LYS A 2 11.14 21.24 61.31
N THR A 3 11.74 21.61 60.18
CA THR A 3 11.02 21.98 58.97
C THR A 3 10.05 20.86 58.62
N ALA A 4 8.74 21.14 58.68
CA ALA A 4 7.71 20.18 58.32
C ALA A 4 7.98 19.68 56.90
N THR A 5 8.18 18.37 56.77
CA THR A 5 8.44 17.72 55.48
C THR A 5 7.24 17.97 54.57
N ALA A 6 7.41 18.81 53.55
CA ALA A 6 6.36 19.13 52.60
C ALA A 6 5.74 17.82 52.07
N HIS A 7 4.46 17.61 52.35
CA HIS A 7 3.74 16.43 51.90
C HIS A 7 3.77 16.38 50.38
N LYS A 8 4.11 15.23 49.79
CA LYS A 8 4.13 15.06 48.33
C LYS A 8 2.71 14.91 47.79
N PRO A 9 2.43 15.38 46.55
CA PRO A 9 1.17 15.08 45.87
C PRO A 9 0.92 13.57 45.82
N ARG A 10 -0.33 13.17 46.04
CA ARG A 10 -0.74 11.75 46.04
C ARG A 10 -1.63 11.48 44.83
N LYS A 11 -1.42 10.34 44.17
CA LYS A 11 -2.36 9.85 43.16
C LYS A 11 -3.68 9.52 43.85
N THR A 12 -4.78 9.99 43.29
CA THR A 12 -6.13 9.79 43.83
C THR A 12 -6.80 8.60 43.18
N LYS A 13 -8.10 8.42 43.49
CA LYS A 13 -8.94 7.44 42.81
C LYS A 13 -8.92 7.70 41.30
N PRO A 14 -8.93 6.64 40.48
CA PRO A 14 -8.92 6.80 39.05
C PRO A 14 -10.08 7.68 38.55
N VAL A 15 -9.81 8.46 37.50
CA VAL A 15 -10.79 9.36 36.88
C VAL A 15 -11.94 8.55 36.26
N PRO A 16 -13.10 9.16 35.97
CA PRO A 16 -14.11 8.52 35.13
C PRO A 16 -13.45 7.94 33.87
N CYS A 17 -13.82 6.71 33.49
CA CYS A 17 -13.17 6.02 32.38
C CYS A 17 -13.22 6.88 31.11
N ILE A 18 -12.05 7.23 30.55
CA ILE A 18 -11.95 8.15 29.41
C ILE A 18 -12.60 7.61 28.14
N ARG A 19 -12.81 6.28 28.07
CA ARG A 19 -13.43 5.62 26.91
C ARG A 19 -14.95 5.67 26.95
N CYS A 20 -15.57 5.48 28.12
CA CYS A 20 -17.03 5.45 28.26
C CYS A 20 -17.59 6.66 29.02
N GLY A 21 -16.77 7.66 29.31
CA GLY A 21 -17.15 8.82 30.13
C GLY A 21 -17.59 8.45 31.56
N GLY A 22 -17.25 7.25 32.04
CA GLY A 22 -17.74 6.73 33.32
C GLY A 22 -19.11 6.04 33.29
N GLY A 23 -19.72 5.85 32.12
CA GLY A 23 -20.97 5.09 31.98
C GLY A 23 -20.82 3.58 32.21
N GLY A 24 -19.60 3.04 32.06
CA GLY A 24 -19.32 1.61 32.13
C GLY A 24 -19.64 0.84 30.84
N TYR A 25 -20.37 1.47 29.93
CA TYR A 25 -20.78 0.92 28.64
C TYR A 25 -20.41 1.86 27.49
N VAL A 26 -20.19 1.29 26.32
CA VAL A 26 -20.01 2.00 25.05
C VAL A 26 -21.05 1.49 24.06
N ASN A 27 -21.41 2.31 23.07
CA ASN A 27 -22.30 1.88 22.00
C ASN A 27 -21.56 0.91 21.06
N SER A 28 -21.45 -0.33 21.49
CA SER A 28 -20.78 -1.43 20.79
C SER A 28 -21.61 -2.70 20.95
N THR A 29 -21.67 -3.49 19.89
CA THR A 29 -22.36 -4.79 19.89
C THR A 29 -21.54 -5.91 20.51
N VAL A 30 -20.25 -5.68 20.79
CA VAL A 30 -19.34 -6.68 21.36
C VAL A 30 -19.47 -6.67 22.89
N ASP A 31 -19.57 -7.85 23.51
CA ASP A 31 -19.80 -8.10 24.95
C ASP A 31 -20.91 -7.26 25.60
N GLY A 32 -22.05 -7.13 24.90
CA GLY A 32 -23.22 -6.41 25.42
C GLY A 32 -22.95 -4.92 25.67
N GLY A 33 -21.98 -4.34 24.97
CA GLY A 33 -21.60 -2.94 25.10
C GLY A 33 -20.77 -2.64 26.34
N VAL A 34 -20.31 -3.63 27.10
CA VAL A 34 -19.45 -3.40 28.28
C VAL A 34 -18.14 -2.73 27.83
N CYS A 35 -17.75 -1.66 28.52
CA CYS A 35 -16.54 -0.94 28.15
C CYS A 35 -15.28 -1.76 28.43
N TYR A 36 -14.62 -2.26 27.38
CA TYR A 36 -13.36 -3.02 27.43
C TYR A 36 -12.21 -2.42 28.23
N ARG A 37 -12.19 -1.10 28.39
CA ARG A 37 -11.10 -0.43 29.10
C ARG A 37 -11.27 -0.49 30.62
N CYS A 38 -12.50 -0.34 31.10
CA CYS A 38 -12.81 -0.37 32.53
C CYS A 38 -13.52 -1.64 32.97
N HIS A 39 -13.87 -2.52 32.03
CA HIS A 39 -14.67 -3.73 32.25
C HIS A 39 -15.94 -3.45 33.08
N GLY A 40 -16.63 -2.36 32.78
CA GLY A 40 -17.84 -1.95 33.51
C GLY A 40 -17.59 -1.21 34.83
N ALA A 41 -16.34 -1.09 35.31
CA ALA A 41 -16.00 -0.46 36.59
C ALA A 41 -16.18 1.08 36.63
N ARG A 42 -16.54 1.70 35.50
CA ARG A 42 -16.79 3.16 35.36
C ARG A 42 -15.59 4.07 35.66
N ARG A 43 -14.43 3.53 36.00
CA ARG A 43 -13.18 4.24 36.31
C ARG A 43 -12.06 3.79 35.38
N ASP A 44 -11.18 4.71 34.99
CA ASP A 44 -10.05 4.39 34.13
C ASP A 44 -8.95 3.66 34.93
N PRO A 45 -8.54 2.43 34.58
CA PRO A 45 -7.52 1.74 35.37
C PRO A 45 -6.11 2.34 35.24
N THR A 46 -5.90 3.28 34.31
CA THR A 46 -4.56 3.80 33.96
C THR A 46 -4.41 5.31 34.16
N VAL A 47 -5.52 6.05 34.27
CA VAL A 47 -5.50 7.50 34.44
C VAL A 47 -5.90 7.86 35.87
N TYR A 48 -5.01 8.60 36.53
CA TYR A 48 -5.16 9.02 37.91
C TYR A 48 -5.12 10.53 37.97
N ASP A 49 -5.96 11.10 38.82
CA ASP A 49 -5.84 12.50 39.20
C ASP A 49 -4.86 12.63 40.38
N TRP A 50 -4.42 13.85 40.66
CA TRP A 50 -3.49 14.15 41.74
C TRP A 50 -4.17 15.03 42.78
N THR A 51 -4.12 14.61 44.05
CA THR A 51 -4.45 15.50 45.16
C THR A 51 -3.18 16.17 45.63
N TYR A 52 -3.23 17.50 45.64
CA TYR A 52 -2.16 18.36 46.11
C TYR A 52 -2.37 18.72 47.58
N PRO A 53 -1.29 18.97 48.35
CA PRO A 53 -1.40 19.47 49.71
C PRO A 53 -2.13 20.82 49.76
N ALA A 54 -2.90 21.08 50.82
CA ALA A 54 -3.72 22.28 50.96
C ALA A 54 -2.93 23.60 50.91
N GLY A 55 -1.63 23.58 51.22
CA GLY A 55 -0.76 24.76 51.16
C GLY A 55 -0.01 24.95 49.84
N TRP A 56 -0.28 24.16 48.80
CA TRP A 56 0.39 24.32 47.51
C TRP A 56 -0.22 25.46 46.69
N THR A 57 0.63 26.34 46.17
CA THR A 57 0.21 27.40 45.23
C THR A 57 -0.01 26.84 43.82
N ALA A 58 -0.69 27.60 42.97
CA ALA A 58 -0.90 27.24 41.57
C ALA A 58 0.44 27.04 40.83
N GLU A 59 1.45 27.85 41.13
CA GLU A 59 2.80 27.74 40.54
C GLU A 59 3.48 26.44 40.96
N GLN A 60 3.35 26.02 42.22
CA GLN A 60 3.91 24.76 42.71
C GLN A 60 3.23 23.54 42.04
N ILE A 61 1.91 23.59 41.85
CA ILE A 61 1.16 22.57 41.12
C ILE A 61 1.62 22.51 39.66
N ALA A 62 1.71 23.65 38.98
CA ALA A 62 2.16 23.73 37.58
C ALA A 62 3.59 23.20 37.41
N ALA A 63 4.51 23.56 38.33
CA ALA A 63 5.88 23.08 38.31
C ALA A 63 5.97 21.55 38.49
N PHE A 64 5.13 20.97 39.36
CA PHE A 64 5.05 19.52 39.54
C PHE A 64 4.53 18.81 38.30
N LEU A 65 3.45 19.32 37.68
CA LEU A 65 2.89 18.76 36.45
C LEU A 65 3.90 18.80 35.30
N ALA A 66 4.57 19.94 35.10
CA ALA A 66 5.63 20.07 34.10
C ALA A 66 6.78 19.06 34.33
N GLU A 67 7.11 18.77 35.59
CA GLU A 67 8.09 17.74 35.94
C GLU A 67 7.58 16.32 35.65
N GLN A 68 6.29 16.02 35.87
CA GLN A 68 5.71 14.74 35.48
C GLN A 68 5.70 14.56 33.96
N ASP A 69 5.39 15.62 33.21
CA ASP A 69 5.38 15.60 31.75
C ASP A 69 6.80 15.39 31.19
N ARG A 70 7.81 16.07 31.74
CA ARG A 70 9.22 15.80 31.42
C ARG A 70 9.59 14.34 31.67
N LYS A 71 9.20 13.79 32.81
CA LYS A 71 9.44 12.37 33.14
C LYS A 71 8.71 11.43 32.20
N ALA A 72 7.47 11.73 31.82
CA ALA A 72 6.68 10.94 30.88
C ALA A 72 7.31 10.97 29.48
N ALA A 73 7.69 12.15 29.00
CA ALA A 73 8.39 12.34 27.74
C ALA A 73 9.73 11.59 27.70
N ALA A 74 10.53 11.66 28.78
CA ALA A 74 11.78 10.92 28.88
C ALA A 74 11.58 9.39 28.85
N ARG A 75 10.54 8.89 29.53
CA ARG A 75 10.17 7.46 29.47
C ARG A 75 9.72 7.05 28.07
N GLN A 76 8.95 7.90 27.39
CA GLN A 76 8.49 7.66 26.03
C GLN A 76 9.67 7.64 25.06
N ALA A 77 10.57 8.62 25.14
CA ALA A 77 11.80 8.67 24.34
C ALA A 77 12.63 7.39 24.50
N LYS A 78 12.83 6.92 25.75
CA LYS A 78 13.54 5.66 26.02
C LYS A 78 12.83 4.43 25.44
N ARG A 79 11.50 4.40 25.46
CA ARG A 79 10.72 3.32 24.82
C ARG A 79 10.85 3.36 23.30
N ASP A 80 10.80 4.55 22.71
CA ASP A 80 10.94 4.74 21.27
C ASP A 80 12.34 4.39 20.79
N GLU A 81 13.38 4.74 21.53
CA GLU A 81 14.76 4.33 21.27
C GLU A 81 14.90 2.81 21.33
N LYS A 82 14.39 2.17 22.40
CA LYS A 82 14.38 0.70 22.50
C LYS A 82 13.63 0.05 21.35
N ARG A 83 12.48 0.61 20.94
CA ARG A 83 11.71 0.11 19.79
C ARG A 83 12.52 0.23 18.51
N LYS A 84 13.10 1.40 18.22
CA LYS A 84 13.93 1.63 17.01
C LYS A 84 15.14 0.70 16.97
N ALA A 85 15.80 0.47 18.10
CA ALA A 85 16.90 -0.48 18.19
C ALA A 85 16.45 -1.92 17.87
N GLY A 86 15.32 -2.36 18.45
CA GLY A 86 14.72 -3.66 18.13
C GLY A 86 14.33 -3.78 16.67
N GLU A 87 13.75 -2.72 16.09
CA GLU A 87 13.39 -2.67 14.67
C GLU A 87 14.62 -2.77 13.75
N ALA A 88 15.70 -2.07 14.09
CA ALA A 88 16.95 -2.14 13.34
C ALA A 88 17.57 -3.55 13.37
N ILE A 89 17.54 -4.22 14.52
CA ILE A 89 18.06 -5.60 14.66
C ILE A 89 17.22 -6.58 13.84
N ALA A 90 15.89 -6.54 13.97
CA ALA A 90 15.00 -7.43 13.23
C ALA A 90 15.10 -7.20 11.71
N TRP A 91 15.18 -5.94 11.27
CA TRP A 91 15.39 -5.59 9.87
C TRP A 91 16.72 -6.15 9.35
N ALA A 92 17.82 -5.91 10.06
CA ALA A 92 19.14 -6.40 9.68
C ALA A 92 19.15 -7.92 9.53
N ALA A 93 18.60 -8.66 10.49
CA ALA A 93 18.51 -10.12 10.44
C ALA A 93 17.67 -10.62 9.25
N ASN A 94 16.57 -9.94 8.93
CA ASN A 94 15.73 -10.29 7.78
C ASN A 94 16.44 -10.03 6.44
N VAL A 95 17.16 -8.91 6.32
CA VAL A 95 17.95 -8.56 5.13
C VAL A 95 19.14 -9.51 4.96
N GLU A 96 19.83 -9.86 6.05
CA GLU A 96 20.89 -10.87 6.02
C GLU A 96 20.36 -12.22 5.53
N ALA A 97 19.21 -12.66 6.04
CA ALA A 97 18.57 -13.91 5.62
C ALA A 97 17.93 -13.86 4.23
N CYS A 98 17.69 -12.67 3.68
CA CYS A 98 17.17 -12.46 2.32
C CYS A 98 17.56 -11.07 1.81
N PRO A 99 18.71 -10.93 1.13
CA PRO A 99 19.25 -9.64 0.70
C PRO A 99 18.31 -8.85 -0.20
N ALA A 100 17.43 -9.52 -0.95
CA ALA A 100 16.41 -8.89 -1.77
C ALA A 100 15.53 -7.90 -0.97
N LEU A 101 15.30 -8.17 0.32
CA LEU A 101 14.46 -7.34 1.19
C LEU A 101 15.03 -5.94 1.45
N ALA A 102 16.31 -5.68 1.15
CA ALA A 102 16.89 -4.34 1.28
C ALA A 102 16.08 -3.29 0.49
N GLY A 103 15.51 -3.66 -0.65
CA GLY A 103 14.67 -2.78 -1.47
C GLY A 103 13.20 -2.70 -1.06
N LEU A 104 12.76 -3.47 -0.05
CA LEU A 104 11.34 -3.56 0.30
C LEU A 104 10.76 -2.22 0.79
N ALA A 105 11.60 -1.36 1.36
CA ALA A 105 11.19 -0.02 1.80
C ALA A 105 10.85 0.93 0.65
N GLU A 106 11.28 0.64 -0.58
CA GLU A 106 11.08 1.50 -1.76
C GLU A 106 9.69 1.34 -2.39
N ILE A 107 9.04 0.21 -2.16
CA ILE A 107 7.79 -0.13 -2.85
C ILE A 107 6.58 0.54 -2.18
N ASP A 108 6.47 0.39 -0.87
CA ASP A 108 5.42 0.95 -0.04
C ASP A 108 5.86 0.88 1.43
N PRO A 109 6.36 1.98 2.02
CA PRO A 109 6.84 1.98 3.40
C PRO A 109 5.72 1.71 4.43
N HIS A 110 4.46 1.67 4.01
CA HIS A 110 3.28 1.46 4.85
C HIS A 110 2.64 0.08 4.71
N GLY A 111 3.16 -0.78 3.82
CA GLY A 111 2.68 -2.15 3.67
C GLY A 111 2.88 -2.99 4.93
N ASP A 112 1.92 -3.87 5.23
CA ASP A 112 1.97 -4.80 6.38
C ASP A 112 3.27 -5.63 6.39
N LEU A 113 3.74 -6.06 5.21
CA LEU A 113 4.98 -6.81 5.06
C LEU A 113 6.23 -6.00 5.45
N VAL A 114 6.30 -4.70 5.12
CA VAL A 114 7.44 -3.85 5.49
C VAL A 114 7.46 -3.61 6.98
N THR A 115 6.29 -3.32 7.56
CA THR A 115 6.13 -3.16 9.02
C THR A 115 6.54 -4.44 9.74
N LYS A 116 6.14 -5.60 9.23
CA LYS A 116 6.51 -6.90 9.79
C LYS A 116 8.00 -7.18 9.68
N ALA A 117 8.59 -6.97 8.50
CA ALA A 117 10.02 -7.14 8.26
C ALA A 117 10.88 -6.24 9.15
N ARG A 118 10.40 -5.04 9.49
CA ARG A 118 11.09 -4.14 10.42
C ARG A 118 10.93 -4.57 11.87
N ARG A 119 9.75 -5.05 12.29
CA ARG A 119 9.46 -5.26 13.72
C ARG A 119 9.75 -6.66 14.22
N TYR A 120 9.74 -7.65 13.33
CA TYR A 120 9.74 -9.06 13.72
C TYR A 120 10.62 -9.90 12.79
N PRO A 121 11.23 -10.98 13.30
CA PRO A 121 11.83 -12.00 12.44
C PRO A 121 10.77 -12.58 11.49
N MET A 122 11.06 -12.59 10.20
CA MET A 122 10.19 -13.21 9.20
C MET A 122 10.46 -14.70 9.12
N THR A 123 9.44 -15.47 8.75
CA THR A 123 9.65 -16.86 8.34
C THR A 123 10.28 -16.92 6.95
N GLU A 124 10.92 -18.04 6.61
CA GLU A 124 11.51 -18.25 5.28
C GLU A 124 10.49 -18.03 4.15
N LYS A 125 9.28 -18.60 4.28
CA LYS A 125 8.20 -18.43 3.31
C LYS A 125 7.78 -16.96 3.15
N GLN A 126 7.76 -16.19 4.25
CA GLN A 126 7.45 -14.76 4.19
C GLN A 126 8.54 -13.98 3.46
N ARG A 127 9.82 -14.30 3.69
CA ARG A 127 10.94 -13.66 2.97
C ARG A 127 10.89 -13.97 1.48
N ALA A 128 10.67 -15.24 1.13
CA ALA A 128 10.52 -15.66 -0.27
C ALA A 128 9.36 -14.94 -0.97
N TYR A 129 8.20 -14.85 -0.32
CA TYR A 129 7.05 -14.13 -0.87
C TYR A 129 7.34 -12.63 -1.05
N ALA A 130 7.97 -11.98 -0.07
CA ALA A 130 8.33 -10.58 -0.15
C ALA A 130 9.35 -10.30 -1.28
N ALA A 131 10.30 -11.21 -1.52
CA ALA A 131 11.23 -11.12 -2.65
C ALA A 131 10.49 -11.20 -4.01
N VAL A 132 9.54 -12.12 -4.15
CA VAL A 132 8.73 -12.23 -5.39
C VAL A 132 7.90 -10.95 -5.62
N LEU A 133 7.34 -10.36 -4.56
CA LEU A 133 6.61 -9.10 -4.68
C LEU A 133 7.53 -7.95 -5.11
N LEU A 134 8.74 -7.87 -4.54
CA LEU A 134 9.77 -6.92 -4.92
C LEU A 134 10.07 -6.97 -6.41
N ASP A 135 10.32 -8.18 -6.93
CA ASP A 135 10.65 -8.37 -8.33
C ASP A 135 9.48 -7.96 -9.25
N ARG A 136 8.24 -8.29 -8.86
CA ARG A 136 7.04 -7.86 -9.59
C ARG A 136 6.89 -6.34 -9.62
N HIS A 137 7.18 -5.66 -8.51
CA HIS A 137 7.13 -4.21 -8.44
C HIS A 137 8.24 -3.54 -9.25
N ARG A 138 9.47 -4.05 -9.19
CA ARG A 138 10.58 -3.57 -10.04
C ARG A 138 10.27 -3.76 -11.53
N ALA A 139 9.73 -4.92 -11.89
CA ALA A 139 9.31 -5.18 -13.26
C ALA A 139 8.12 -4.30 -13.70
N ALA A 140 7.22 -3.92 -12.80
CA ALA A 140 6.17 -2.94 -13.08
C ALA A 140 6.74 -1.52 -13.26
N ALA A 141 7.62 -1.08 -12.36
CA ALA A 141 8.26 0.22 -12.43
C ALA A 141 9.12 0.38 -13.69
N ALA A 142 9.89 -0.64 -14.08
CA ALA A 142 10.66 -0.63 -15.32
C ALA A 142 9.75 -0.48 -16.55
N ARG A 143 8.63 -1.21 -16.61
CA ARG A 143 7.64 -1.08 -17.69
C ARG A 143 7.02 0.31 -17.75
N GLU A 144 6.74 0.92 -16.60
CA GLU A 144 6.20 2.29 -16.55
C GLU A 144 7.24 3.31 -17.00
N GLN A 145 8.51 3.16 -16.60
CA GLN A 145 9.61 4.01 -17.05
C GLN A 145 9.83 3.90 -18.56
N GLU A 146 9.77 2.70 -19.13
CA GLU A 146 9.82 2.50 -20.58
C GLU A 146 8.63 3.18 -21.29
N ALA A 147 7.42 3.07 -20.73
CA ALA A 147 6.25 3.75 -21.27
C ALA A 147 6.40 5.27 -21.19
N GLU A 148 6.86 5.81 -20.07
CA GLU A 148 7.14 7.24 -19.90
C GLU A 148 8.21 7.73 -20.89
N ALA A 149 9.29 6.99 -21.06
CA ALA A 149 10.33 7.31 -22.03
C ALA A 149 9.78 7.34 -23.48
N ARG A 150 8.87 6.42 -23.82
CA ARG A 150 8.18 6.42 -25.13
C ARG A 150 7.23 7.61 -25.29
N ARG A 151 6.49 7.95 -24.24
CA ARG A 151 5.64 9.16 -24.20
C ARG A 151 6.49 10.41 -24.41
N ALA A 152 7.63 10.52 -23.71
CA ALA A 152 8.57 11.62 -23.84
C ALA A 152 9.24 11.70 -25.22
N ALA A 153 9.50 10.55 -25.86
CA ALA A 153 9.99 10.47 -27.23
C ALA A 153 8.92 10.86 -28.29
N GLY A 154 7.69 11.17 -27.87
CA GLY A 154 6.61 11.56 -28.78
C GLY A 154 5.99 10.40 -29.56
N VAL A 155 6.22 9.15 -29.13
CA VAL A 155 5.52 8.00 -29.71
C VAL A 155 4.04 8.16 -29.44
N THR A 156 3.25 8.22 -30.49
CA THR A 156 1.80 8.33 -30.41
C THR A 156 1.14 7.39 -31.41
N VAL A 157 -0.06 6.93 -31.08
CA VAL A 157 -0.84 6.11 -32.02
C VAL A 157 -1.24 6.96 -33.22
N PRO A 158 -0.90 6.56 -34.46
CA PRO A 158 -1.33 7.27 -35.65
C PRO A 158 -2.85 7.19 -35.82
N THR A 159 -3.45 8.26 -36.30
CA THR A 159 -4.90 8.32 -36.55
C THR A 159 -5.24 8.00 -38.00
N GLY A 160 -6.42 7.41 -38.24
CA GLY A 160 -6.92 7.10 -39.58
C GLY A 160 -6.60 5.68 -40.04
N LYS A 161 -6.70 5.41 -41.35
CA LYS A 161 -6.51 4.07 -41.90
C LYS A 161 -5.03 3.72 -41.97
N GLN A 162 -4.61 2.73 -41.19
CA GLN A 162 -3.22 2.31 -41.07
C GLN A 162 -3.09 0.79 -41.24
N THR A 163 -1.91 0.35 -41.70
CA THR A 163 -1.51 -1.06 -41.66
C THR A 163 -0.71 -1.27 -40.39
N VAL A 164 -1.22 -2.11 -39.50
CA VAL A 164 -0.62 -2.43 -38.21
C VAL A 164 0.10 -3.76 -38.33
N ARG A 165 1.38 -3.79 -37.93
CA ARG A 165 2.15 -5.03 -37.73
C ARG A 165 2.63 -5.06 -36.29
N GLY A 166 2.36 -6.15 -35.58
CA GLY A 166 2.73 -6.25 -34.18
C GLY A 166 2.41 -7.58 -33.53
N VAL A 167 2.79 -7.70 -32.26
CA VAL A 167 2.63 -8.92 -31.47
C VAL A 167 1.35 -8.88 -30.67
N VAL A 168 0.60 -9.98 -30.66
CA VAL A 168 -0.63 -10.11 -29.87
C VAL A 168 -0.30 -10.21 -28.38
N ALA A 169 -0.62 -9.17 -27.63
CA ALA A 169 -0.36 -9.06 -26.19
C ALA A 169 -1.40 -9.79 -25.32
N GLY A 170 -2.63 -9.92 -25.80
CA GLY A 170 -3.70 -10.62 -25.10
C GLY A 170 -5.08 -10.44 -25.73
N PHE A 171 -6.04 -11.17 -25.19
CA PHE A 171 -7.43 -11.18 -25.67
C PHE A 171 -8.39 -10.73 -24.58
N LYS A 172 -9.54 -10.20 -25.01
CA LYS A 172 -10.68 -9.91 -24.14
C LYS A 172 -11.95 -10.23 -24.88
N ASP A 173 -12.76 -11.10 -24.30
CA ASP A 173 -14.11 -11.35 -24.79
C ASP A 173 -15.03 -10.24 -24.29
N GLN A 174 -15.76 -9.60 -25.21
CA GLN A 174 -16.70 -8.53 -24.91
C GLN A 174 -18.09 -8.97 -25.32
N GLU A 175 -18.99 -9.07 -24.36
CA GLU A 175 -20.40 -9.34 -24.63
C GLU A 175 -21.06 -8.09 -25.21
N SER A 176 -21.81 -8.27 -26.27
CA SER A 176 -22.61 -7.22 -26.91
C SER A 176 -24.04 -7.71 -27.09
N ARG A 177 -24.97 -6.80 -27.38
CA ARG A 177 -26.36 -7.14 -27.71
C ARG A 177 -26.52 -8.11 -28.91
N TYR A 178 -25.44 -8.35 -29.67
CA TYR A 178 -25.40 -9.23 -30.83
C TYR A 178 -24.53 -10.48 -30.60
N GLY A 179 -24.15 -10.76 -29.36
CA GLY A 179 -23.30 -11.88 -28.96
C GLY A 179 -21.90 -11.45 -28.52
N THR A 180 -21.07 -12.46 -28.23
CA THR A 180 -19.70 -12.28 -27.71
C THR A 180 -18.74 -11.98 -28.86
N VAL A 181 -18.03 -10.85 -28.77
CA VAL A 181 -17.00 -10.44 -29.73
C VAL A 181 -15.63 -10.57 -29.06
N ARG A 182 -14.75 -11.39 -29.64
CA ARG A 182 -13.36 -11.48 -29.20
C ARG A 182 -12.55 -10.29 -29.69
N LYS A 183 -11.88 -9.62 -28.77
CA LYS A 183 -10.99 -8.48 -29.01
C LYS A 183 -9.56 -8.88 -28.69
N MET A 184 -8.60 -8.30 -29.40
CA MET A 184 -7.18 -8.49 -29.17
C MET A 184 -6.46 -7.16 -28.99
N ILE A 185 -5.41 -7.17 -28.17
CA ILE A 185 -4.46 -6.06 -28.04
C ILE A 185 -3.21 -6.43 -28.83
N VAL A 186 -2.82 -5.59 -29.78
CA VAL A 186 -1.61 -5.78 -30.59
C VAL A 186 -0.63 -4.66 -30.27
N ARG A 187 0.62 -5.02 -29.93
CA ARG A 187 1.71 -4.09 -29.65
C ARG A 187 2.64 -4.00 -30.84
N THR A 188 2.90 -2.79 -31.33
CA THR A 188 3.79 -2.58 -32.48
C THR A 188 5.24 -2.46 -32.05
N ALA A 189 6.15 -2.62 -33.01
CA ALA A 189 7.58 -2.41 -32.80
C ALA A 189 7.91 -0.96 -32.43
N GLU A 190 7.10 0.02 -32.88
CA GLU A 190 7.27 1.42 -32.51
C GLU A 190 6.85 1.72 -31.05
N GLY A 191 6.22 0.75 -30.37
CA GLY A 191 6.01 0.80 -28.93
C GLY A 191 4.64 1.31 -28.47
N TRP A 192 3.68 1.48 -29.38
CA TRP A 192 2.27 1.72 -29.07
C TRP A 192 1.42 0.44 -29.23
N ALA A 193 0.19 0.47 -28.74
CA ALA A 193 -0.72 -0.67 -28.75
C ALA A 193 -2.10 -0.28 -29.30
N VAL A 194 -2.75 -1.24 -29.97
CA VAL A 194 -4.11 -1.08 -30.49
C VAL A 194 -5.03 -2.18 -29.99
N TYR A 195 -6.23 -1.78 -29.58
CA TYR A 195 -7.35 -2.68 -29.26
C TYR A 195 -8.28 -2.82 -30.46
N VAL A 196 -8.38 -4.03 -31.00
CA VAL A 196 -9.15 -4.29 -32.22
C VAL A 196 -9.94 -5.60 -32.11
N SER A 197 -11.02 -5.75 -32.88
CA SER A 197 -11.69 -7.05 -33.01
C SER A 197 -10.77 -8.07 -33.66
N VAL A 198 -10.85 -9.33 -33.25
CA VAL A 198 -10.19 -10.41 -33.99
C VAL A 198 -10.90 -10.57 -35.33
N PRO A 199 -10.19 -10.45 -36.47
CA PRO A 199 -10.77 -10.65 -37.79
C PRO A 199 -11.15 -12.11 -37.99
N ALA A 200 -12.35 -12.39 -38.52
CA ALA A 200 -12.86 -13.76 -38.66
C ALA A 200 -12.00 -14.69 -39.52
N GLY A 201 -11.09 -14.15 -40.35
CA GLY A 201 -10.20 -14.92 -41.22
C GLY A 201 -8.89 -15.39 -40.58
N ILE A 202 -8.63 -15.06 -39.32
CA ILE A 202 -7.43 -15.49 -38.58
C ILE A 202 -7.80 -15.94 -37.17
N ASP A 203 -7.04 -16.88 -36.61
CA ASP A 203 -7.14 -17.31 -35.22
C ASP A 203 -5.75 -17.21 -34.55
N PRO A 204 -5.30 -15.99 -34.21
CA PRO A 204 -3.96 -15.80 -33.65
C PRO A 204 -3.89 -16.27 -32.20
N ALA A 205 -2.74 -16.79 -31.79
CA ALA A 205 -2.41 -17.06 -30.40
C ALA A 205 -1.73 -15.85 -29.74
N ARG A 206 -1.64 -15.88 -28.40
CA ARG A 206 -0.89 -14.85 -27.66
C ARG A 206 0.60 -15.02 -27.98
N GLY A 207 1.25 -13.93 -28.38
CA GLY A 207 2.65 -13.95 -28.80
C GLY A 207 2.86 -14.03 -30.31
N ASP A 208 1.82 -14.33 -31.10
CA ASP A 208 1.93 -14.31 -32.56
C ASP A 208 2.13 -12.89 -33.10
N THR A 209 2.89 -12.78 -34.18
CA THR A 209 3.04 -11.55 -34.95
C THR A 209 1.95 -11.52 -36.02
N VAL A 210 1.09 -10.51 -35.98
CA VAL A 210 -0.01 -10.31 -36.93
C VAL A 210 0.18 -9.03 -37.72
N GLU A 211 -0.36 -9.01 -38.94
CA GLU A 211 -0.46 -7.82 -39.78
C GLU A 211 -1.90 -7.64 -40.27
N PHE A 212 -2.46 -6.44 -40.16
CA PHE A 212 -3.81 -6.12 -40.62
C PHE A 212 -3.96 -4.62 -40.93
N SER A 213 -4.93 -4.25 -41.77
CA SER A 213 -5.30 -2.85 -42.00
C SER A 213 -6.54 -2.48 -41.19
N ALA A 214 -6.49 -1.43 -40.37
CA ALA A 214 -7.61 -0.95 -39.58
C ALA A 214 -7.66 0.59 -39.54
N THR A 215 -8.82 1.16 -39.23
CA THR A 215 -8.93 2.59 -38.90
C THR A 215 -8.64 2.76 -37.42
N LEU A 216 -7.60 3.54 -37.11
CA LEU A 216 -7.12 3.78 -35.75
C LEU A 216 -7.63 5.12 -35.22
N GLU A 217 -8.05 5.09 -33.96
CA GLU A 217 -8.40 6.24 -33.15
C GLU A 217 -7.55 6.22 -31.89
N ARG A 218 -6.92 7.35 -31.55
CA ARG A 218 -6.06 7.45 -30.36
C ARG A 218 -6.93 7.54 -29.10
N SER A 219 -6.49 6.92 -28.01
CA SER A 219 -7.14 7.05 -26.69
C SER A 219 -6.90 8.44 -26.09
N ASP A 220 -7.93 9.00 -25.47
CA ASP A 220 -7.82 10.28 -24.75
C ASP A 220 -6.96 10.17 -23.48
N ARG A 221 -6.84 8.95 -22.92
CA ARG A 221 -6.18 8.71 -21.62
C ARG A 221 -4.73 8.26 -21.73
N ASP A 222 -4.34 7.69 -22.87
CA ASP A 222 -2.99 7.16 -23.07
C ASP A 222 -2.57 7.33 -24.54
N PRO A 223 -1.58 8.18 -24.85
CA PRO A 223 -1.14 8.41 -26.22
C PRO A 223 -0.48 7.18 -26.86
N LEU A 224 -0.04 6.20 -26.06
CA LEU A 224 0.52 4.92 -26.52
C LEU A 224 -0.57 3.87 -26.80
N PHE A 225 -1.85 4.19 -26.58
CA PHE A 225 -2.94 3.27 -26.78
C PHE A 225 -3.99 3.82 -27.75
N GLY A 226 -4.51 2.96 -28.62
CA GLY A 226 -5.58 3.32 -29.54
C GLY A 226 -6.61 2.21 -29.74
N PHE A 227 -7.70 2.59 -30.39
CA PHE A 227 -8.81 1.73 -30.76
C PHE A 227 -8.84 1.55 -32.27
N GLY A 228 -8.83 0.28 -32.71
CA GLY A 228 -8.91 -0.09 -34.10
C GLY A 228 -10.34 -0.49 -34.46
N SER A 229 -10.83 0.01 -35.59
CA SER A 229 -12.11 -0.37 -36.18
C SER A 229 -11.92 -0.96 -37.57
N ARG A 230 -12.81 -1.90 -37.92
CA ARG A 230 -12.87 -2.57 -39.23
C ARG A 230 -11.51 -3.14 -39.68
N PRO A 231 -10.93 -4.09 -38.93
CA PRO A 231 -9.71 -4.75 -39.37
C PRO A 231 -9.99 -5.57 -40.63
N THR A 232 -9.12 -5.42 -41.63
CA THR A 232 -9.22 -6.06 -42.94
C THR A 232 -7.83 -6.56 -43.36
N ARG A 233 -7.79 -7.49 -44.32
CA ARG A 233 -6.53 -8.06 -44.86
C ARG A 233 -5.59 -8.61 -43.78
N ALA A 234 -6.17 -9.24 -42.77
CA ALA A 234 -5.43 -9.75 -41.64
C ALA A 234 -4.68 -11.04 -42.00
N ARG A 235 -3.43 -11.17 -41.55
CA ARG A 235 -2.59 -12.36 -41.70
C ARG A 235 -1.71 -12.57 -40.47
N ILE A 236 -1.43 -13.83 -40.14
CA ILE A 236 -0.39 -14.19 -39.17
C ILE A 236 0.93 -14.22 -39.93
N VAL A 237 1.90 -13.42 -39.49
CA VAL A 237 3.21 -13.28 -40.13
C VAL A 237 4.21 -14.26 -39.52
N GLU A 238 4.18 -14.40 -38.19
CA GLU A 238 5.00 -15.35 -37.45
C GLU A 238 4.16 -15.97 -36.33
N THR A 239 4.23 -17.29 -36.21
CA THR A 239 3.59 -18.03 -35.11
C THR A 239 4.64 -18.27 -34.03
N ASN A 240 4.41 -17.76 -32.83
CA ASN A 240 5.18 -18.17 -31.67
C ASN A 240 4.44 -19.37 -31.07
N ALA A 241 4.71 -20.55 -31.62
CA ALA A 241 4.23 -21.80 -31.06
C ALA A 241 4.90 -22.00 -29.69
N THR A 242 4.25 -21.53 -28.62
CA THR A 242 4.52 -22.00 -27.26
C THR A 242 3.95 -23.41 -27.15
N GLU A 243 4.83 -24.41 -27.16
CA GLU A 243 4.61 -25.68 -26.43
C GLU A 243 4.43 -25.42 -24.93
#